data_AF-F5T3V5-F1
#
_entry.id   AF-F5T3V5-F1
#
_cell.length_a   1.000
_cell.length_b   1.000
_cell.length_c   1.000
_cell.angle_alpha   90.00
_cell.angle_beta   90.00
_cell.angle_gamma   90.00
#
_symmetry.space_group_name_H-M   'P 1'
#
loop_
_entity.id
_entity.type
_entity.pdbx_description
1 polymer ?
#
loop_
_entity_poly.entity_id
_entity_poly.type
_entity_poly.pdbx_seq_one_letter_code
_entity_poly.pdbx_strand_id
1 'polypeptide(L)'
;MQNPDLRDQKEMHNIDELETVLYAGNLLLSSGAEIYRAEETMSRIAESMRIKDLDAYVTNRGIFASGNVPGKGIETRIMSIPDKELNIDKIEAVNELSREVCSGTVDLLYLRSSLQKIANMGEQKVSERILSYFLGAGCFSYAIGTSFRDSLCAAIIGSLVGFYMIWSKYRIKSRVLITIIASVLTALLSNLFVAVGLGAQLSFIIIGAMMDLVPGVAFVNSVREFSQNNFATGQTLLTSALLSCVSMASGVALVELMVSGTIMTPSVIYDIPEISYTVLLIRSLAAGLGTIAFALMFRVRRRHFIDCGVMGTITWLMYMLCIRIWNNEAIAVFVSGFSAVLASRVLAVLRRCPATVFLMTSLIPLLPGISLYRSIYYLLMGSAQISMHFGKLCFLTAFTIAVSIAIVQQIPRNWTVPTGIFRKSKEGKLPS
;
A
#
# COMPACT_ATOMS: atom_id res chain seq x y z
N MET A 1 36.09 3.91 -37.53
CA MET A 1 35.07 4.83 -36.98
C MET A 1 33.72 4.36 -37.50
N GLN A 2 32.91 3.71 -36.67
CA GLN A 2 31.58 3.26 -37.08
C GLN A 2 30.64 4.46 -37.10
N ASN A 3 29.94 4.64 -38.22
CA ASN A 3 29.02 5.75 -38.49
C ASN A 3 27.95 5.85 -37.38
N PRO A 4 27.73 7.01 -36.74
CA PRO A 4 26.70 7.18 -35.70
C PRO A 4 25.30 6.73 -36.14
N ASP A 5 24.95 7.00 -37.40
CA ASP A 5 23.67 6.59 -38.00
C ASP A 5 23.47 5.07 -38.08
N LEU A 6 24.57 4.29 -38.14
CA LEU A 6 24.51 2.82 -38.15
C LEU A 6 24.41 2.23 -36.73
N ARG A 7 24.75 2.98 -35.68
CA ARG A 7 24.50 2.58 -34.28
C ARG A 7 23.05 2.80 -33.91
N ASP A 8 22.49 3.95 -34.27
CA ASP A 8 21.08 4.26 -34.01
C ASP A 8 20.13 3.36 -34.83
N GLN A 9 20.51 3.01 -36.08
CA GLN A 9 19.78 2.01 -36.88
C GLN A 9 19.91 0.57 -36.36
N LYS A 10 21.03 0.20 -35.71
CA LYS A 10 21.20 -1.12 -35.06
C LYS A 10 20.44 -1.22 -33.74
N GLU A 11 20.34 -0.15 -32.97
CA GLU A 11 19.46 -0.11 -31.78
C GLU A 11 17.98 -0.15 -32.18
N MET A 12 17.59 0.51 -33.28
CA MET A 12 16.24 0.44 -33.86
C MET A 12 15.81 -0.97 -34.27
N HIS A 13 16.74 -1.86 -34.66
CA HIS A 13 16.42 -3.22 -35.11
C HIS A 13 16.37 -4.27 -33.98
N ASN A 14 16.63 -3.88 -32.73
CA ASN A 14 16.73 -4.79 -31.59
C ASN A 14 15.72 -4.51 -30.46
N ILE A 15 14.71 -3.66 -30.71
CA ILE A 15 13.62 -3.48 -29.75
C ILE A 15 12.67 -4.66 -29.90
N ASP A 16 12.66 -5.48 -28.86
CA ASP A 16 11.84 -6.67 -28.80
C ASP A 16 10.42 -6.34 -28.32
N GLU A 17 9.41 -6.72 -29.11
CA GLU A 17 8.00 -6.46 -28.83
C GLU A 17 7.56 -7.13 -27.52
N LEU A 18 7.90 -8.42 -27.36
CA LEU A 18 7.53 -9.21 -26.19
C LEU A 18 8.30 -8.71 -24.96
N GLU A 19 9.59 -8.40 -25.09
CA GLU A 19 10.37 -7.81 -23.99
C GLU A 19 9.81 -6.45 -23.55
N THR A 20 9.29 -5.63 -24.48
CA THR A 20 8.69 -4.34 -24.16
C THR A 20 7.38 -4.50 -23.40
N VAL A 21 6.55 -5.47 -23.77
CA VAL A 21 5.36 -5.86 -22.99
C VAL A 21 5.76 -6.31 -21.59
N LEU A 22 6.75 -7.19 -21.47
CA LEU A 22 7.21 -7.71 -20.18
C LEU A 22 7.82 -6.60 -19.31
N TYR A 23 8.48 -5.62 -19.93
CA TYR A 23 9.03 -4.47 -19.24
C TYR A 23 7.93 -3.59 -18.59
N ALA A 24 6.77 -3.45 -19.25
CA ALA A 24 5.62 -2.77 -18.64
C ALA A 24 5.10 -3.55 -17.41
N GLY A 25 4.98 -4.87 -17.51
CA GLY A 25 4.62 -5.73 -16.38
C GLY A 25 5.63 -5.66 -15.23
N ASN A 26 6.93 -5.67 -15.56
CA ASN A 26 8.03 -5.55 -14.61
C ASN A 26 7.97 -4.22 -13.86
N LEU A 27 7.75 -3.11 -14.56
CA LEU A 27 7.65 -1.78 -13.98
C LEU A 27 6.44 -1.67 -13.04
N LEU A 28 5.31 -2.28 -13.41
CA LEU A 28 4.12 -2.35 -12.54
C LEU A 28 4.41 -3.15 -11.26
N LEU A 29 4.96 -4.36 -11.38
CA LEU A 29 5.18 -5.27 -10.25
C LEU A 29 6.27 -4.74 -9.29
N SER A 30 7.37 -4.20 -9.85
CA SER A 30 8.44 -3.56 -9.06
C SER A 30 7.97 -2.30 -8.33
N SER A 31 7.03 -1.54 -8.94
CA SER A 31 6.36 -0.39 -8.32
C SER A 31 5.24 -0.80 -7.34
N GLY A 32 4.95 -2.09 -7.25
CA GLY A 32 4.06 -2.67 -6.27
C GLY A 32 2.61 -2.85 -6.67
N ALA A 33 2.32 -2.86 -7.97
CA ALA A 33 1.01 -3.25 -8.50
C ALA A 33 0.64 -4.70 -8.12
N GLU A 34 -0.65 -4.99 -8.20
CA GLU A 34 -1.20 -6.34 -8.04
C GLU A 34 -0.91 -7.16 -9.30
N ILE A 35 -0.73 -8.48 -9.15
CA ILE A 35 -0.36 -9.38 -10.25
C ILE A 35 -1.36 -9.32 -11.41
N TYR A 36 -2.65 -9.46 -11.11
CA TYR A 36 -3.70 -9.42 -12.13
C TYR A 36 -3.68 -8.11 -12.96
N ARG A 37 -3.23 -6.99 -12.36
CA ARG A 37 -3.16 -5.70 -13.05
C ARG A 37 -1.97 -5.64 -14.00
N ALA A 38 -0.86 -6.24 -13.63
CA ALA A 38 0.28 -6.40 -14.52
C ALA A 38 -0.08 -7.29 -15.71
N GLU A 39 -0.75 -8.42 -15.46
CA GLU A 39 -1.25 -9.33 -16.50
C GLU A 39 -2.23 -8.65 -17.46
N GLU A 40 -3.27 -7.98 -16.93
CA GLU A 40 -4.26 -7.25 -17.73
C GLU A 40 -3.61 -6.14 -18.57
N THR A 41 -2.60 -5.45 -18.03
CA THR A 41 -1.88 -4.39 -18.76
C THR A 41 -1.00 -4.98 -19.85
N MET A 42 -0.27 -6.07 -19.56
CA MET A 42 0.55 -6.77 -20.55
C MET A 42 -0.29 -7.30 -21.70
N SER A 43 -1.42 -7.94 -21.40
CA SER A 43 -2.37 -8.46 -22.39
C SER A 43 -2.88 -7.34 -23.32
N ARG A 44 -3.33 -6.21 -22.75
CA ARG A 44 -3.78 -5.04 -23.55
C ARG A 44 -2.70 -4.48 -24.47
N ILE A 45 -1.47 -4.38 -23.97
CA ILE A 45 -0.34 -3.88 -24.77
C ILE A 45 0.02 -4.91 -25.85
N ALA A 46 0.07 -6.21 -25.52
CA ALA A 46 0.35 -7.27 -26.49
C ALA A 46 -0.67 -7.31 -27.63
N GLU A 47 -1.96 -7.19 -27.33
CA GLU A 47 -3.03 -7.09 -28.34
C GLU A 47 -2.81 -5.90 -29.28
N SER A 48 -2.48 -4.73 -28.74
CA SER A 48 -2.20 -3.53 -29.54
C SER A 48 -0.96 -3.67 -30.44
N MET A 49 0.03 -4.44 -30.00
CA MET A 49 1.25 -4.78 -30.74
C MET A 49 1.07 -5.97 -31.68
N ARG A 50 -0.16 -6.50 -31.79
CA ARG A 50 -0.53 -7.67 -32.62
C ARG A 50 0.19 -8.96 -32.23
N ILE A 51 0.66 -9.06 -30.98
CA ILE A 51 1.14 -10.32 -30.41
C ILE A 51 -0.09 -11.18 -30.12
N LYS A 52 -0.16 -12.35 -30.75
CA LYS A 52 -1.28 -13.29 -30.57
C LYS A 52 -0.94 -14.33 -29.51
N ASP A 53 -1.96 -14.87 -28.87
CA ASP A 53 -1.85 -15.99 -27.93
C ASP A 53 -0.82 -15.73 -26.82
N LEU A 54 -0.83 -14.50 -26.26
CA LEU A 54 0.01 -14.19 -25.10
C LEU A 54 -0.50 -14.96 -23.89
N ASP A 55 0.29 -15.91 -23.41
CA ASP A 55 0.12 -16.59 -22.14
C ASP A 55 1.21 -16.14 -21.18
N ALA A 56 0.83 -15.65 -20.00
CA ALA A 56 1.75 -15.09 -19.01
C ALA A 56 1.47 -15.67 -17.63
N TYR A 57 2.50 -16.28 -17.03
CA TYR A 57 2.53 -16.69 -15.64
C TYR A 57 3.37 -15.69 -14.84
N VAL A 58 2.72 -14.97 -13.93
CA VAL A 58 3.35 -13.89 -13.17
C VAL A 58 3.46 -14.28 -11.70
N THR A 59 4.66 -14.09 -11.14
CA THR A 59 4.94 -14.28 -9.71
C THR A 59 5.51 -12.99 -9.13
N ASN A 60 5.69 -12.94 -7.80
CA ASN A 60 6.30 -11.78 -7.13
C ASN A 60 7.77 -11.51 -7.53
N ARG A 61 8.48 -12.49 -8.12
CA ARG A 61 9.91 -12.36 -8.49
C ARG A 61 10.22 -12.63 -9.96
N GLY A 62 9.24 -13.02 -10.76
CA GLY A 62 9.45 -13.32 -12.17
C GLY A 62 8.17 -13.29 -12.99
N ILE A 63 8.32 -12.85 -14.24
CA ILE A 63 7.32 -12.91 -15.31
C ILE A 63 7.80 -13.96 -16.30
N PHE A 64 6.95 -14.93 -16.60
CA PHE A 64 7.18 -15.95 -17.61
C PHE A 64 6.10 -15.80 -18.65
N ALA A 65 6.45 -15.48 -19.90
CA ALA A 65 5.45 -15.25 -20.93
C ALA A 65 5.86 -15.90 -22.24
N SER A 66 4.86 -16.42 -22.95
CA SER A 66 4.98 -16.92 -24.32
C SER A 66 3.94 -16.25 -25.19
N GLY A 67 4.30 -15.92 -26.43
CA GLY A 67 3.38 -15.30 -27.37
C GLY A 67 3.87 -15.39 -28.80
N ASN A 68 2.95 -15.33 -29.75
CA ASN A 68 3.24 -15.33 -31.18
C ASN A 68 3.48 -13.90 -31.67
N VAL A 69 4.75 -13.55 -31.86
CA VAL A 69 5.22 -12.23 -32.27
C VAL A 69 5.19 -12.11 -33.80
N PRO A 70 4.62 -11.03 -34.36
CA PRO A 70 4.57 -10.80 -35.80
C PRO A 70 5.96 -10.93 -36.45
N GLY A 71 6.10 -11.85 -37.42
CA GLY A 71 7.35 -12.05 -38.17
C GLY A 71 8.43 -12.86 -37.44
N LYS A 72 8.29 -13.17 -36.14
CA LYS A 72 9.25 -13.96 -35.36
C LYS A 72 8.70 -15.33 -34.92
N GLY A 73 7.37 -15.50 -34.91
CA GLY A 73 6.72 -16.73 -34.46
C GLY A 73 6.59 -16.77 -32.94
N ILE A 74 6.52 -17.98 -32.37
CA ILE A 74 6.36 -18.16 -30.92
C ILE A 74 7.69 -17.83 -30.22
N GLU A 75 7.67 -16.80 -29.39
CA GLU A 75 8.75 -16.46 -28.48
C GLU A 75 8.36 -16.71 -27.03
N THR A 76 9.34 -17.11 -26.23
CA THR A 76 9.18 -17.25 -24.78
C THR A 76 10.24 -16.42 -24.09
N ARG A 77 9.82 -15.59 -23.14
CA ARG A 77 10.68 -14.68 -22.38
C ARG A 77 10.44 -14.81 -20.89
N ILE A 78 11.53 -14.65 -20.15
CA ILE A 78 11.53 -14.64 -18.70
C ILE A 78 12.16 -13.33 -18.25
N MET A 79 11.47 -12.61 -17.37
CA MET A 79 11.97 -11.38 -16.78
C MET A 79 11.90 -11.44 -15.26
N SER A 80 13.04 -11.27 -14.60
CA SER A 80 13.09 -11.20 -13.14
C SER A 80 12.59 -9.84 -12.64
N ILE A 81 11.90 -9.84 -11.50
CA ILE A 81 11.36 -8.64 -10.88
C ILE A 81 12.26 -8.29 -9.69
N PRO A 82 12.80 -7.04 -9.62
CA PRO A 82 13.60 -6.60 -8.49
C PRO A 82 12.73 -6.46 -7.23
N ASP A 83 13.38 -6.15 -6.11
CA ASP A 83 12.67 -5.91 -4.85
C ASP A 83 11.64 -4.78 -4.98
N LYS A 84 10.42 -5.06 -4.51
CA LYS A 84 9.27 -4.17 -4.56
C LYS A 84 9.47 -2.94 -3.67
N GLU A 85 9.27 -1.75 -4.25
CA GLU A 85 9.10 -0.47 -3.54
C GLU A 85 7.81 0.18 -4.05
N LEU A 86 6.91 0.56 -3.13
CA LEU A 86 5.62 1.13 -3.51
C LEU A 86 5.81 2.49 -4.20
N ASN A 87 5.36 2.58 -5.45
CA ASN A 87 5.37 3.82 -6.23
C ASN A 87 4.09 3.90 -7.07
N ILE A 88 3.05 4.49 -6.48
CA ILE A 88 1.74 4.58 -7.12
C ILE A 88 1.78 5.51 -8.34
N ASP A 89 2.64 6.53 -8.37
CA ASP A 89 2.83 7.41 -9.54
C ASP A 89 3.29 6.63 -10.77
N LYS A 90 4.26 5.71 -10.62
CA LYS A 90 4.70 4.82 -11.71
C LYS A 90 3.55 3.91 -12.19
N ILE A 91 2.76 3.35 -11.27
CA ILE A 91 1.61 2.50 -11.62
C ILE A 91 0.57 3.30 -12.41
N GLU A 92 0.29 4.53 -11.98
CA GLU A 92 -0.65 5.42 -12.66
C GLU A 92 -0.15 5.80 -14.05
N ALA A 93 1.15 6.10 -14.19
CA ALA A 93 1.78 6.45 -15.45
C ALA A 93 1.77 5.29 -16.47
N VAL A 94 2.08 4.06 -16.04
CA VAL A 94 1.98 2.88 -16.93
C VAL A 94 0.54 2.61 -17.35
N ASN A 95 -0.43 2.80 -16.44
CA ASN A 95 -1.85 2.64 -16.77
C ASN A 95 -2.36 3.72 -17.74
N GLU A 96 -1.86 4.95 -17.65
CA GLU A 96 -2.13 6.00 -18.64
C GLU A 96 -1.53 5.64 -20.00
N LEU A 97 -0.26 5.21 -20.03
CA LEU A 97 0.42 4.78 -21.25
C LEU A 97 -0.27 3.58 -21.92
N SER A 98 -0.69 2.58 -21.14
CA SER A 98 -1.43 1.42 -21.67
C SER A 98 -2.73 1.84 -22.37
N ARG A 99 -3.46 2.82 -21.83
CA ARG A 99 -4.69 3.32 -22.47
C ARG A 99 -4.41 4.11 -23.74
N GLU A 100 -3.34 4.90 -23.76
CA GLU A 100 -2.88 5.63 -24.94
C GLU A 100 -2.54 4.66 -26.07
N VAL A 101 -1.77 3.62 -25.75
CA VAL A 101 -1.40 2.53 -26.67
C VAL A 101 -2.63 1.79 -27.21
N CYS A 102 -3.66 1.54 -26.39
CA CYS A 102 -4.90 0.95 -26.87
C CYS A 102 -5.75 1.89 -27.76
N SER A 103 -5.50 3.20 -27.73
CA SER A 103 -6.33 4.21 -28.41
C SER A 103 -5.87 4.59 -29.82
N GLY A 104 -4.68 4.14 -30.26
CA GLY A 104 -4.15 4.41 -31.60
C GLY A 104 -2.85 3.66 -31.89
N THR A 105 -2.35 3.75 -33.13
CA THR A 105 -1.09 3.11 -33.59
C THR A 105 0.13 3.79 -32.99
N VAL A 106 0.30 3.63 -31.68
CA VAL A 106 1.53 4.02 -30.98
C VAL A 106 2.66 3.11 -31.46
N ASP A 107 3.74 3.73 -31.93
CA ASP A 107 4.93 3.00 -32.38
C ASP A 107 5.64 2.30 -31.19
N LEU A 108 6.24 1.14 -31.45
CA LEU A 108 6.97 0.35 -30.44
C LEU A 108 8.09 1.18 -29.78
N LEU A 109 8.74 2.04 -30.56
CA LEU A 109 9.81 2.92 -30.09
C LEU A 109 9.28 3.99 -29.13
N TYR A 110 8.08 4.51 -29.38
CA TYR A 110 7.42 5.43 -28.45
C TYR A 110 7.03 4.73 -27.14
N LEU A 111 6.50 3.50 -27.22
CA LEU A 111 6.16 2.71 -26.04
C LEU A 111 7.41 2.44 -25.19
N ARG A 112 8.50 1.94 -25.79
CA ARG A 112 9.74 1.63 -25.08
C ARG A 112 10.36 2.88 -24.44
N SER A 113 10.46 3.98 -25.19
CA SER A 113 11.01 5.24 -24.66
C SER A 113 10.14 5.84 -23.56
N SER A 114 8.82 5.73 -23.65
CA SER A 114 7.89 6.19 -22.61
C SER A 114 8.00 5.34 -21.35
N LEU A 115 8.08 4.01 -21.47
CA LEU A 115 8.35 3.14 -20.33
C LEU A 115 9.69 3.47 -19.66
N GLN A 116 10.73 3.77 -20.43
CA GLN A 116 12.02 4.17 -19.89
C GLN A 116 11.96 5.52 -19.16
N LYS A 117 11.19 6.49 -19.67
CA LYS A 117 10.92 7.76 -18.96
C LYS A 117 10.20 7.50 -17.63
N ILE A 118 9.22 6.59 -17.60
CA ILE A 118 8.52 6.22 -16.35
C ILE A 118 9.46 5.49 -15.39
N ALA A 119 10.32 4.59 -15.88
CA ALA A 119 11.32 3.91 -15.07
C ALA A 119 12.29 4.90 -14.40
N ASN A 120 12.67 5.95 -15.12
CA ASN A 120 13.56 7.03 -14.67
C ASN A 120 12.86 8.13 -13.86
N MET A 121 11.57 8.01 -13.54
CA MET A 121 10.94 8.91 -12.56
C MET A 121 11.72 8.84 -11.25
N GLY A 122 12.18 10.02 -10.80
CA GLY A 122 13.16 10.16 -9.71
C GLY A 122 12.72 9.58 -8.37
N GLU A 123 13.69 9.43 -7.47
CA GLU A 123 13.40 9.05 -6.09
C GLU A 123 12.64 10.16 -5.34
N GLN A 124 11.84 9.75 -4.37
CA GLN A 124 11.16 10.69 -3.49
C GLN A 124 12.19 11.50 -2.71
N LYS A 125 11.93 12.80 -2.54
CA LYS A 125 12.81 13.67 -1.75
C LYS A 125 12.89 13.16 -0.30
N VAL A 126 14.09 13.17 0.27
CA VAL A 126 14.33 12.74 1.65
C VAL A 126 13.43 13.47 2.64
N SER A 127 13.23 14.78 2.44
CA SER A 127 12.33 15.59 3.28
C SER A 127 10.87 15.16 3.21
N GLU A 128 10.36 14.80 2.02
CA GLU A 128 9.00 14.29 1.85
C GLU A 128 8.83 12.93 2.53
N ARG A 129 9.84 12.07 2.45
CA ARG A 129 9.83 10.76 3.09
C ARG A 129 9.87 10.87 4.62
N ILE A 130 10.71 11.74 5.17
CA ILE A 130 10.74 12.01 6.63
C ILE A 130 9.40 12.63 7.07
N LEU A 131 8.85 13.55 6.28
CA LEU A 131 7.55 14.14 6.56
C LEU A 131 6.42 13.10 6.57
N SER A 132 6.46 12.10 5.68
CA SER A 132 5.47 11.01 5.73
C SER A 132 5.57 10.19 7.01
N TYR A 133 6.79 9.92 7.52
CA TYR A 133 6.95 9.25 8.81
C TYR A 133 6.49 10.11 10.00
N PHE A 134 6.77 11.42 9.97
CA PHE A 134 6.33 12.35 11.02
C PHE A 134 4.79 12.38 11.10
N LEU A 135 4.14 12.65 9.96
CA LEU A 135 2.69 12.78 9.89
C LEU A 135 1.99 11.43 10.05
N GLY A 136 2.54 10.36 9.49
CA GLY A 136 2.01 9.00 9.60
C GLY A 136 1.93 8.57 11.06
N ALA A 137 3.07 8.60 11.76
CA ALA A 137 3.14 8.25 13.18
C ALA A 137 2.28 9.18 14.05
N GLY A 138 2.39 10.50 13.89
CA GLY A 138 1.69 11.47 14.74
C GLY A 138 0.17 11.47 14.56
N CYS A 139 -0.29 11.58 13.32
CA CYS A 139 -1.72 11.70 13.02
C CYS A 139 -2.48 10.40 13.28
N PHE A 140 -1.91 9.24 12.95
CA PHE A 140 -2.55 7.97 13.29
C PHE A 140 -2.49 7.65 14.78
N SER A 141 -1.42 8.02 15.48
CA SER A 141 -1.41 7.96 16.95
C SER A 141 -2.58 8.76 17.53
N TYR A 142 -2.78 9.99 17.05
CA TYR A 142 -3.91 10.80 17.54
C TYR A 142 -5.27 10.21 17.13
N ALA A 143 -5.38 9.63 15.93
CA ALA A 143 -6.61 9.00 15.44
C ALA A 143 -7.07 7.82 16.30
N ILE A 144 -6.13 7.00 16.77
CA ILE A 144 -6.39 5.90 17.74
C ILE A 144 -6.59 6.42 19.18
N GLY A 145 -6.67 7.73 19.38
CA GLY A 145 -7.12 8.32 20.64
C GLY A 145 -6.05 8.54 21.69
N THR A 146 -4.78 8.60 21.29
CA THR A 146 -3.69 8.99 22.20
C THR A 146 -3.75 10.49 22.50
N SER A 147 -3.06 10.91 23.56
CA SER A 147 -2.97 12.34 23.89
C SER A 147 -2.19 13.09 22.80
N PHE A 148 -2.46 14.39 22.62
CA PHE A 148 -1.70 15.21 21.67
C PHE A 148 -0.19 15.19 21.98
N ARG A 149 0.16 15.14 23.27
CA ARG A 149 1.54 15.07 23.76
C ARG A 149 2.21 13.75 23.36
N ASP A 150 1.55 12.61 23.54
CA ASP A 150 2.08 11.30 23.14
C ASP A 150 2.11 11.13 21.60
N SER A 151 1.14 11.71 20.90
CA SER A 151 1.12 11.76 19.43
C SER A 151 2.31 12.55 18.88
N LEU A 152 2.65 13.68 19.48
CA LEU A 152 3.81 14.47 19.08
C LEU A 152 5.12 13.71 19.36
N CYS A 153 5.20 13.02 20.49
CA CYS A 153 6.30 12.10 20.79
C CYS A 153 6.45 11.03 19.70
N ALA A 154 5.34 10.37 19.33
CA ALA A 154 5.31 9.39 18.26
C ALA A 154 5.75 9.97 16.91
N ALA A 155 5.35 11.20 16.57
CA ALA A 155 5.75 11.87 15.32
C ALA A 155 7.27 12.12 15.24
N ILE A 156 7.86 12.59 16.35
CA ILE A 156 9.31 12.84 16.44
C ILE A 156 10.08 11.52 16.33
N ILE A 157 9.66 10.49 17.07
CA ILE A 157 10.29 9.16 17.02
C ILE A 157 10.12 8.56 15.62
N GLY A 158 8.93 8.66 15.02
CA GLY A 158 8.66 8.23 13.65
C GLY A 158 9.61 8.87 12.64
N SER A 159 9.91 10.16 12.78
CA SER A 159 10.88 10.85 11.92
C SER A 159 12.31 10.33 12.07
N LEU A 160 12.73 10.05 13.30
CA LEU A 160 14.06 9.48 13.59
C LEU A 160 14.17 8.05 13.04
N VAL A 161 13.13 7.25 13.21
CA VAL A 161 13.00 5.92 12.61
C VAL A 161 12.99 6.03 11.09
N GLY A 162 12.29 7.01 10.51
CA GLY A 162 12.27 7.28 9.08
C GLY A 162 13.65 7.61 8.52
N PHE A 163 14.42 8.43 9.23
CA PHE A 163 15.83 8.69 8.90
C PHE A 163 16.66 7.42 8.94
N TYR A 164 16.50 6.61 9.99
CA TYR A 164 17.15 5.29 10.08
C TYR A 164 16.77 4.37 8.91
N MET A 165 15.50 4.33 8.50
CA MET A 165 15.02 3.52 7.37
C MET A 165 15.61 3.95 6.03
N ILE A 166 15.86 5.25 5.84
CA ILE A 166 16.54 5.78 4.65
C ILE A 166 18.03 5.41 4.68
N TRP A 167 18.69 5.60 5.82
CA TRP A 167 20.10 5.32 6.01
C TRP A 167 20.44 3.82 5.91
N SER A 168 19.61 2.96 6.50
CA SER A 168 19.85 1.51 6.56
C SER A 168 19.64 0.81 5.22
N LYS A 169 18.80 1.37 4.33
CA LYS A 169 18.50 0.85 2.98
C LYS A 169 19.75 0.51 2.17
N TYR A 170 20.83 1.29 2.31
CA TYR A 170 22.07 1.12 1.54
C TYR A 170 23.17 0.35 2.27
N ARG A 171 22.95 -0.04 3.54
CA ARG A 171 23.97 -0.65 4.41
C ARG A 171 23.61 -2.07 4.82
N ILE A 172 22.33 -2.37 5.02
CA ILE A 172 21.85 -3.64 5.55
C ILE A 172 21.01 -4.34 4.47
N LYS A 173 21.39 -5.56 4.09
CA LYS A 173 20.65 -6.32 3.06
C LYS A 173 19.40 -7.01 3.60
N SER A 174 19.37 -7.35 4.89
CA SER A 174 18.26 -8.08 5.51
C SER A 174 17.17 -7.14 6.02
N ARG A 175 15.96 -7.23 5.46
CA ARG A 175 14.78 -6.47 5.93
C ARG A 175 14.40 -6.81 7.38
N VAL A 176 14.63 -8.06 7.81
CA VAL A 176 14.41 -8.51 9.19
C VAL A 176 15.27 -7.70 10.15
N LEU A 177 16.57 -7.60 9.88
CA LEU A 177 17.51 -6.86 10.73
C LEU A 177 17.20 -5.36 10.77
N ILE A 178 16.86 -4.76 9.62
CA ILE A 178 16.43 -3.36 9.56
C ILE A 178 15.21 -3.14 10.48
N THR A 179 14.24 -4.04 10.42
CA THR A 179 13.00 -3.93 11.20
C THR A 179 13.25 -4.10 12.70
N ILE A 180 14.10 -5.08 13.10
CA ILE A 180 14.48 -5.29 14.50
C ILE A 180 15.14 -4.03 15.06
N ILE A 181 16.14 -3.48 14.38
CA ILE A 181 16.87 -2.29 14.86
C ILE A 181 15.95 -1.06 14.91
N ALA A 182 15.07 -0.88 13.91
CA ALA A 182 14.06 0.19 13.95
C ALA A 182 13.15 0.08 15.18
N SER A 183 12.69 -1.13 15.51
CA SER A 183 11.86 -1.36 16.70
C SER A 183 12.61 -1.18 18.02
N VAL A 184 13.89 -1.57 18.10
CA VAL A 184 14.77 -1.28 19.25
C VAL A 184 14.92 0.24 19.43
N LEU A 185 15.21 0.96 18.35
CA LEU A 185 15.33 2.42 18.38
C LEU A 185 14.02 3.08 18.85
N THR A 186 12.89 2.61 18.33
CA THR A 186 11.55 3.10 18.73
C THR A 186 11.32 2.91 20.22
N ALA A 187 11.57 1.70 20.75
CA ALA A 187 11.36 1.40 22.16
C ALA A 187 12.31 2.17 23.08
N LEU A 188 13.59 2.31 22.72
CA LEU A 188 14.56 3.09 23.50
C LEU A 188 14.17 4.58 23.56
N LEU A 189 13.83 5.19 22.42
CA LEU A 189 13.42 6.59 22.38
C LEU A 189 12.08 6.82 23.09
N SER A 190 11.15 5.88 22.99
CA SER A 190 9.86 5.98 23.69
C SER A 190 10.05 5.94 25.21
N ASN A 191 10.88 5.02 25.71
CA ASN A 191 11.24 4.95 27.13
C ASN A 191 11.97 6.22 27.59
N LEU A 192 12.90 6.74 26.79
CA LEU A 192 13.59 8.01 27.07
C LEU A 192 12.60 9.18 27.19
N PHE A 193 11.65 9.29 26.27
CA PHE A 193 10.66 10.37 26.28
C PHE A 193 9.73 10.29 27.48
N VAL A 194 9.33 9.08 27.89
CA VAL A 194 8.55 8.89 29.12
C VAL A 194 9.40 9.23 30.35
N ALA A 195 10.65 8.80 30.41
CA ALA A 195 11.56 9.06 31.54
C ALA A 195 11.86 10.54 31.76
N VAL A 196 12.01 11.32 30.68
CA VAL A 196 12.23 12.79 30.74
C VAL A 196 10.92 13.54 31.01
N GLY A 197 9.77 12.86 31.01
CA GLY A 197 8.48 13.51 31.16
C GLY A 197 8.06 14.30 29.93
N LEU A 198 8.48 13.88 28.73
CA LEU A 198 7.94 14.36 27.43
C LEU A 198 6.73 13.53 27.00
N GLY A 199 6.74 12.23 27.27
CA GLY A 199 5.62 11.31 27.06
C GLY A 199 4.94 10.91 28.37
N ALA A 200 3.71 10.43 28.29
CA ALA A 200 2.96 9.88 29.42
C ALA A 200 2.75 8.37 29.28
N GLN A 201 2.22 7.92 28.14
CA GLN A 201 1.84 6.52 27.94
C GLN A 201 2.74 5.81 26.93
N LEU A 202 3.66 4.98 27.43
CA LEU A 202 4.66 4.26 26.62
C LEU A 202 4.02 3.46 25.46
N SER A 203 2.99 2.67 25.76
CA SER A 203 2.34 1.80 24.77
C SER A 203 1.79 2.56 23.56
N PHE A 204 1.23 3.74 23.80
CA PHE A 204 0.67 4.58 22.76
C PHE A 204 1.74 5.26 21.90
N ILE A 205 2.84 5.68 22.51
CA ILE A 205 3.98 6.25 21.79
C ILE A 205 4.60 5.21 20.86
N ILE A 206 4.85 3.99 21.37
CA ILE A 206 5.41 2.88 20.57
C ILE A 206 4.49 2.52 19.40
N ILE A 207 3.19 2.29 19.67
CA ILE A 207 2.21 1.93 18.63
C ILE A 207 2.14 3.01 17.55
N GLY A 208 2.10 4.29 17.94
CA GLY A 208 2.08 5.42 17.02
C GLY A 208 3.35 5.49 16.17
N ALA A 209 4.52 5.45 16.80
CA ALA A 209 5.82 5.56 16.12
C ALA A 209 6.10 4.38 15.16
N MET A 210 5.50 3.22 15.41
CA MET A 210 5.65 2.04 14.56
C MET A 210 4.64 1.97 13.42
N MET A 211 3.61 2.82 13.40
CA MET A 211 2.47 2.72 12.47
C MET A 211 2.88 2.55 11.00
N ASP A 212 3.94 3.25 10.57
CA ASP A 212 4.44 3.20 9.19
C ASP A 212 5.19 1.90 8.84
N LEU A 213 5.67 1.17 9.85
CA LEU A 213 6.38 -0.10 9.70
C LEU A 213 5.43 -1.31 9.72
N VAL A 214 4.22 -1.12 10.23
CA VAL A 214 3.30 -2.22 10.48
C VAL A 214 2.80 -2.83 9.17
N PRO A 215 2.89 -4.16 8.97
CA PRO A 215 2.56 -4.83 7.71
C PRO A 215 1.05 -5.07 7.52
N GLY A 216 0.20 -4.10 7.89
CA GLY A 216 -1.26 -4.23 7.81
C GLY A 216 -1.78 -4.47 6.38
N VAL A 217 -1.21 -3.75 5.40
CA VAL A 217 -1.59 -3.90 3.98
C VAL A 217 -1.27 -5.30 3.46
N ALA A 218 -0.07 -5.82 3.76
CA ALA A 218 0.36 -7.13 3.31
C ALA A 218 -0.50 -8.24 3.92
N PHE A 219 -0.86 -8.11 5.20
CA PHE A 219 -1.73 -9.07 5.87
C PHE A 219 -3.14 -9.09 5.26
N VAL A 220 -3.80 -7.94 5.10
CA VAL A 220 -5.13 -7.86 4.47
C VAL A 220 -5.11 -8.38 3.04
N ASN A 221 -4.09 -8.01 2.25
CA ASN A 221 -3.95 -8.50 0.89
C ASN A 221 -3.75 -10.02 0.86
N SER A 222 -3.02 -10.61 1.81
CA SER A 222 -2.87 -12.07 1.87
C SER A 222 -4.22 -12.78 2.04
N VAL A 223 -5.08 -12.26 2.92
CA VAL A 223 -6.43 -12.81 3.16
C VAL A 223 -7.32 -12.61 1.93
N ARG A 224 -7.22 -11.46 1.27
CA ARG A 224 -7.92 -11.19 0.00
C ARG A 224 -7.50 -12.19 -1.10
N GLU A 225 -6.21 -12.43 -1.28
CA GLU A 225 -5.70 -13.36 -2.31
C GLU A 225 -6.18 -14.80 -2.02
N PHE A 226 -6.20 -15.23 -0.75
CA PHE A 226 -6.79 -16.53 -0.39
C PHE A 226 -8.29 -16.61 -0.73
N SER A 227 -9.05 -15.54 -0.48
CA SER A 227 -10.47 -15.48 -0.87
C SER A 227 -10.70 -15.54 -2.38
N GLN A 228 -9.67 -15.33 -3.19
CA GLN A 228 -9.72 -15.36 -4.66
C GLN A 228 -9.06 -16.61 -5.26
N ASN A 229 -8.75 -17.62 -4.42
CA ASN A 229 -8.03 -18.84 -4.78
C ASN A 229 -6.58 -18.62 -5.26
N ASN A 230 -5.99 -17.44 -5.01
CA ASN A 230 -4.61 -17.12 -5.34
C ASN A 230 -3.66 -17.47 -4.17
N PHE A 231 -3.56 -18.76 -3.85
CA PHE A 231 -2.87 -19.23 -2.65
C PHE A 231 -1.36 -18.93 -2.62
N ALA A 232 -0.65 -19.05 -3.75
CA ALA A 232 0.79 -18.79 -3.81
C ALA A 232 1.15 -17.33 -3.48
N THR A 233 0.39 -16.39 -4.05
CA THR A 233 0.54 -14.95 -3.77
C THR A 233 0.18 -14.64 -2.33
N GLY A 234 -0.95 -15.18 -1.85
CA GLY A 234 -1.40 -15.02 -0.47
C GLY A 234 -0.35 -15.51 0.55
N GLN A 235 0.23 -16.69 0.34
CA GLN A 235 1.25 -17.26 1.23
C GLN A 235 2.51 -16.38 1.30
N THR A 236 2.94 -15.84 0.14
CA THR A 236 4.12 -14.96 0.09
C THR A 236 3.88 -13.69 0.90
N LEU A 237 2.71 -13.06 0.72
CA LEU A 237 2.33 -11.85 1.45
C LEU A 237 2.17 -12.11 2.95
N LEU A 238 1.52 -13.20 3.34
CA LEU A 238 1.33 -13.60 4.74
C LEU A 238 2.68 -13.81 5.43
N THR A 239 3.58 -14.59 4.81
CA THR A 239 4.92 -14.84 5.34
C THR A 239 5.69 -13.53 5.54
N SER A 240 5.61 -12.61 4.58
CA SER A 240 6.28 -11.30 4.69
C SER A 240 5.71 -10.45 5.84
N ALA A 241 4.39 -10.48 6.05
CA ALA A 241 3.73 -9.75 7.12
C ALA A 241 4.07 -10.32 8.50
N LEU A 242 4.00 -11.65 8.67
CA LEU A 242 4.35 -12.32 9.92
C LEU A 242 5.81 -12.09 10.27
N LEU A 243 6.72 -12.23 9.31
CA LEU A 243 8.15 -12.03 9.54
C LEU A 243 8.45 -10.58 9.96
N SER A 244 7.79 -9.59 9.37
CA SER A 244 7.90 -8.19 9.77
C SER A 244 7.36 -7.96 11.20
N CYS A 245 6.19 -8.51 11.55
CA CYS A 245 5.65 -8.37 12.90
C CYS A 245 6.49 -9.08 13.96
N VAL A 246 7.02 -10.27 13.69
CA VAL A 246 7.97 -10.95 14.60
C VAL A 246 9.22 -10.12 14.78
N SER A 247 9.78 -9.57 13.69
CA SER A 247 10.94 -8.67 13.77
C SER A 247 10.67 -7.46 14.66
N MET A 248 9.52 -6.80 14.47
CA MET A 248 9.07 -5.65 15.26
C MET A 248 8.87 -6.00 16.73
N ALA A 249 8.15 -7.09 17.00
CA ALA A 249 7.83 -7.54 18.36
C ALA A 249 9.10 -7.90 19.13
N SER A 250 10.03 -8.63 18.50
CA SER A 250 11.30 -9.02 19.13
C SER A 250 12.16 -7.81 19.51
N GLY A 251 12.24 -6.78 18.66
CA GLY A 251 13.06 -5.61 19.00
C GLY A 251 12.45 -4.73 20.10
N VAL A 252 11.12 -4.58 20.15
CA VAL A 252 10.47 -3.89 21.29
C VAL A 252 10.60 -4.73 22.57
N ALA A 253 10.30 -6.03 22.51
CA ALA A 253 10.39 -6.92 23.67
C ALA A 253 11.81 -6.97 24.24
N LEU A 254 12.85 -6.96 23.39
CA LEU A 254 14.24 -6.91 23.84
C LEU A 254 14.51 -5.69 24.73
N VAL A 255 14.03 -4.51 24.35
CA VAL A 255 14.24 -3.28 25.13
C VAL A 255 13.43 -3.32 26.42
N GLU A 256 12.17 -3.73 26.36
CA GLU A 256 11.29 -3.73 27.54
C GLU A 256 11.65 -4.80 28.57
N LEU A 257 12.27 -5.91 28.16
CA LEU A 257 12.81 -6.89 29.09
C LEU A 257 14.10 -6.39 29.79
N MET A 258 14.85 -5.49 29.15
CA MET A 258 16.10 -4.95 29.68
C MET A 258 15.89 -3.70 30.54
N VAL A 259 14.90 -2.87 30.21
CA VAL A 259 14.54 -1.66 30.96
C VAL A 259 13.54 -2.03 32.04
N SER A 260 14.00 -2.10 33.29
CA SER A 260 13.17 -2.51 34.43
C SER A 260 12.00 -1.54 34.67
N GLY A 261 10.78 -2.10 34.76
CA GLY A 261 9.59 -1.39 35.21
C GLY A 261 8.68 -0.78 34.12
N THR A 262 8.97 -0.99 32.84
CA THR A 262 8.20 -0.39 31.73
C THR A 262 7.83 -1.43 30.66
N ILE A 263 6.73 -2.15 30.88
CA ILE A 263 6.15 -3.10 29.92
C ILE A 263 4.93 -2.45 29.25
N MET A 264 4.70 -2.71 27.96
CA MET A 264 3.46 -2.27 27.32
C MET A 264 2.24 -2.81 28.07
N THR A 265 1.41 -1.90 28.57
CA THR A 265 0.11 -2.27 29.13
C THR A 265 -0.87 -2.61 28.01
N PRO A 266 -1.81 -3.55 28.23
CA PRO A 266 -2.89 -3.83 27.30
C PRO A 266 -3.90 -2.68 27.30
N SER A 267 -3.48 -1.51 26.83
CA SER A 267 -4.36 -0.37 26.64
C SER A 267 -5.31 -0.70 25.48
N VAL A 268 -6.59 -0.85 25.79
CA VAL A 268 -7.63 -0.96 24.77
C VAL A 268 -7.82 0.45 24.19
N ILE A 269 -7.84 0.55 22.87
CA ILE A 269 -7.91 1.82 22.13
C ILE A 269 -9.31 2.47 22.20
N TYR A 270 -10.24 1.95 23.01
CA TYR A 270 -11.67 2.12 22.77
C TYR A 270 -12.51 2.43 24.00
N ASP A 271 -12.56 3.72 24.37
CA ASP A 271 -13.72 4.30 25.07
C ASP A 271 -14.59 5.11 24.09
N ILE A 272 -14.79 4.61 22.87
CA ILE A 272 -15.58 5.29 21.83
C ILE A 272 -17.04 5.62 22.23
N PRO A 273 -17.75 4.80 23.04
CA PRO A 273 -19.13 5.09 23.41
C PRO A 273 -19.33 6.42 24.17
N GLU A 274 -18.34 6.86 24.96
CA GLU A 274 -18.47 8.03 25.86
C GLU A 274 -17.88 9.32 25.29
N ILE A 275 -17.20 9.26 24.14
CA ILE A 275 -16.50 10.40 23.56
C ILE A 275 -17.47 11.41 22.94
N SER A 276 -17.21 12.71 23.08
CA SER A 276 -18.00 13.76 22.41
C SER A 276 -17.89 13.69 20.88
N TYR A 277 -18.97 14.05 20.17
CA TYR A 277 -18.97 14.12 18.70
C TYR A 277 -17.86 15.02 18.13
N THR A 278 -17.43 16.05 18.86
CA THR A 278 -16.33 16.92 18.47
C THR A 278 -15.00 16.16 18.42
N VAL A 279 -14.71 15.38 19.46
CA VAL A 279 -13.49 14.57 19.54
C VAL A 279 -13.50 13.47 18.47
N LEU A 280 -14.66 12.87 18.20
CA LEU A 280 -14.84 11.90 17.12
C LEU A 280 -14.50 12.52 15.76
N LEU A 281 -14.95 13.74 15.50
CA LEU A 281 -14.63 14.47 14.27
C LEU A 281 -13.14 14.81 14.17
N ILE A 282 -12.52 15.30 15.25
CA ILE A 282 -11.07 15.63 15.26
C ILE A 282 -10.23 14.37 15.02
N ARG A 283 -10.56 13.23 15.65
CA ARG A 283 -9.85 11.96 15.41
C ARG A 283 -10.01 11.48 13.97
N SER A 284 -11.17 11.71 13.36
CA SER A 284 -11.42 11.38 11.95
C SER A 284 -10.61 12.27 11.01
N LEU A 285 -10.51 13.57 11.29
CA LEU A 285 -9.64 14.47 10.54
C LEU A 285 -8.16 14.09 10.67
N ALA A 286 -7.74 13.68 11.87
CA ALA A 286 -6.40 13.15 12.09
C ALA A 286 -6.14 11.87 11.28
N ALA A 287 -7.10 10.95 11.22
CA ALA A 287 -7.01 9.78 10.34
C ALA A 287 -6.87 10.18 8.86
N GLY A 288 -7.60 11.20 8.40
CA GLY A 288 -7.45 11.76 7.06
C GLY A 288 -6.06 12.33 6.78
N LEU A 289 -5.50 13.10 7.71
CA LEU A 289 -4.12 13.60 7.61
C LEU A 289 -3.09 12.46 7.61
N GLY A 290 -3.29 11.43 8.44
CA GLY A 290 -2.49 10.21 8.42
C GLY A 290 -2.57 9.49 7.08
N THR A 291 -3.76 9.39 6.48
CA THR A 291 -3.94 8.82 5.14
C THR A 291 -3.20 9.63 4.07
N ILE A 292 -3.15 10.96 4.16
CA ILE A 292 -2.32 11.79 3.27
C ILE A 292 -0.83 11.48 3.47
N ALA A 293 -0.38 11.27 4.71
CA ALA A 293 0.99 10.88 5.01
C ALA A 293 1.38 9.56 4.34
N PHE A 294 0.48 8.56 4.37
CA PHE A 294 0.70 7.30 3.64
C PHE A 294 0.58 7.46 2.12
N ALA A 295 -0.29 8.35 1.62
CA ALA A 295 -0.32 8.67 0.19
C ALA A 295 1.01 9.29 -0.27
N LEU A 296 1.63 10.13 0.57
CA LEU A 296 2.98 10.63 0.37
C LEU A 296 4.02 9.50 0.45
N MET A 297 3.92 8.59 1.43
CA MET A 297 4.81 7.44 1.59
C MET A 297 4.77 6.49 0.39
N PHE A 298 3.58 6.25 -0.17
CA PHE A 298 3.36 5.40 -1.34
C PHE A 298 3.60 6.11 -2.68
N ARG A 299 4.06 7.36 -2.64
CA ARG A 299 4.32 8.20 -3.83
C ARG A 299 3.11 8.30 -4.74
N VAL A 300 1.95 8.64 -4.17
CA VAL A 300 0.76 9.02 -4.94
C VAL A 300 0.97 10.40 -5.57
N ARG A 301 0.41 10.64 -6.76
CA ARG A 301 0.44 11.97 -7.37
C ARG A 301 -0.24 13.01 -6.49
N ARG A 302 0.39 14.17 -6.33
CA ARG A 302 -0.10 15.27 -5.44
C ARG A 302 -1.54 15.70 -5.69
N ARG A 303 -2.03 15.56 -6.94
CA ARG A 303 -3.43 15.88 -7.31
C ARG A 303 -4.48 15.05 -6.56
N HIS A 304 -4.11 13.86 -6.07
CA HIS A 304 -5.01 12.93 -5.38
C HIS A 304 -4.92 13.03 -3.85
N PHE A 305 -4.08 13.89 -3.28
CA PHE A 305 -3.89 13.95 -1.82
C PHE A 305 -5.16 14.33 -1.07
N ILE A 306 -5.90 15.33 -1.56
CA ILE A 306 -7.16 15.75 -0.93
C ILE A 306 -8.18 14.61 -0.98
N ASP A 307 -8.30 13.97 -2.14
CA ASP A 307 -9.19 12.81 -2.35
C ASP A 307 -8.85 11.68 -1.35
N CYS A 308 -7.57 11.35 -1.18
CA CYS A 308 -7.10 10.35 -0.21
C CYS A 308 -7.43 10.75 1.24
N GLY A 309 -7.19 12.01 1.62
CA GLY A 309 -7.47 12.49 2.98
C GLY A 309 -8.96 12.51 3.34
N VAL A 310 -9.82 12.91 2.40
CA VAL A 310 -11.27 12.86 2.55
C VAL A 310 -11.73 11.42 2.72
N MET A 311 -11.24 10.51 1.89
CA MET A 311 -11.55 9.09 2.01
C MET A 311 -11.12 8.52 3.37
N GLY A 312 -9.90 8.80 3.83
CA GLY A 312 -9.42 8.37 5.15
C GLY A 312 -10.28 8.90 6.30
N THR A 313 -10.68 10.18 6.21
CA THR A 313 -11.58 10.82 7.18
C THR A 313 -12.93 10.13 7.22
N ILE A 314 -13.56 9.91 6.06
CA ILE A 314 -14.87 9.27 5.96
C ILE A 314 -14.81 7.82 6.46
N THR A 315 -13.79 7.04 6.06
CA THR A 315 -13.64 5.66 6.50
C THR A 315 -13.56 5.56 8.02
N TRP A 316 -12.69 6.38 8.65
CA TRP A 316 -12.54 6.36 10.10
C TRP A 316 -13.79 6.89 10.82
N LEU A 317 -14.41 7.94 10.29
CA LEU A 317 -15.65 8.49 10.83
C LEU A 317 -16.77 7.44 10.83
N MET A 318 -16.96 6.75 9.70
CA MET A 318 -17.94 5.66 9.59
C MET A 318 -17.65 4.55 10.57
N TYR A 319 -16.38 4.12 10.68
CA TYR A 319 -15.99 3.10 11.66
C TYR A 319 -16.35 3.51 13.09
N MET A 320 -15.99 4.73 13.50
CA MET A 320 -16.25 5.27 14.84
C MET A 320 -17.75 5.42 15.14
N LEU A 321 -18.57 5.78 14.15
CA LEU A 321 -20.03 5.85 14.32
C LEU A 321 -20.64 4.45 14.44
N CYS A 322 -20.20 3.51 13.61
CA CYS A 322 -20.73 2.14 13.60
C CYS A 322 -20.41 1.41 14.91
N ILE A 323 -19.18 1.55 15.41
CA ILE A 323 -18.79 0.94 16.70
C ILE A 323 -19.55 1.57 17.87
N ARG A 324 -19.85 2.88 17.81
CA ARG A 324 -20.67 3.55 18.84
C ARG A 324 -22.12 3.04 18.87
N ILE A 325 -22.72 2.79 17.71
CA ILE A 325 -24.13 2.37 17.60
C ILE A 325 -24.30 0.88 17.91
N TRP A 326 -23.45 0.03 17.32
CA TRP A 326 -23.63 -1.42 17.37
C TRP A 326 -22.72 -2.15 18.35
N ASN A 327 -21.69 -1.49 18.87
CA ASN A 327 -20.66 -2.08 19.74
C ASN A 327 -20.11 -3.42 19.18
N ASN A 328 -20.04 -3.52 17.86
CA ASN A 328 -19.59 -4.72 17.15
C ASN A 328 -18.61 -4.32 16.06
N GLU A 329 -17.38 -4.79 16.22
CA GLU A 329 -16.28 -4.43 15.35
C GLU A 329 -16.38 -5.03 13.94
N ALA A 330 -16.86 -6.26 13.81
CA ALA A 330 -17.06 -6.86 12.49
C ALA A 330 -18.02 -6.01 11.65
N ILE A 331 -19.14 -5.57 12.26
CA ILE A 331 -20.11 -4.71 11.57
C ILE A 331 -19.49 -3.37 11.23
N ALA A 332 -18.77 -2.75 12.17
CA ALA A 332 -18.13 -1.46 11.95
C ALA A 332 -17.12 -1.49 10.81
N VAL A 333 -16.19 -2.46 10.82
CA VAL A 333 -15.18 -2.64 9.77
C VAL A 333 -15.83 -3.01 8.44
N PHE A 334 -16.89 -3.83 8.44
CA PHE A 334 -17.60 -4.20 7.22
C PHE A 334 -18.23 -2.99 6.55
N VAL A 335 -19.02 -2.20 7.30
CA VAL A 335 -19.74 -1.05 6.77
C VAL A 335 -18.78 0.04 6.29
N SER A 336 -17.75 0.36 7.08
CA SER A 336 -16.74 1.36 6.68
C SER A 336 -15.89 0.86 5.52
N GLY A 337 -15.45 -0.40 5.55
CA GLY A 337 -14.64 -1.03 4.51
C GLY A 337 -15.38 -1.12 3.18
N PHE A 338 -16.61 -1.64 3.18
CA PHE A 338 -17.47 -1.70 2.00
C PHE A 338 -17.65 -0.32 1.35
N SER A 339 -17.96 0.68 2.16
CA SER A 339 -18.17 2.07 1.70
C SER A 339 -16.88 2.66 1.11
N ALA A 340 -15.74 2.44 1.78
CA ALA A 340 -14.43 2.88 1.31
C ALA A 340 -14.03 2.23 -0.02
N VAL A 341 -14.25 0.92 -0.19
CA VAL A 341 -13.95 0.20 -1.44
C VAL A 341 -14.85 0.69 -2.58
N LEU A 342 -16.14 0.88 -2.30
CA LEU A 342 -17.11 1.38 -3.29
C LEU A 342 -16.76 2.80 -3.75
N ALA A 343 -16.53 3.72 -2.81
CA ALA A 343 -16.16 5.09 -3.11
C ALA A 343 -14.80 5.17 -3.84
N SER A 344 -13.83 4.32 -3.47
CA SER A 344 -12.54 4.21 -4.18
C SER A 344 -12.72 3.83 -5.65
N ARG A 345 -13.64 2.91 -5.96
CA ARG A 345 -13.96 2.51 -7.34
C ARG A 345 -14.55 3.68 -8.14
N VAL A 346 -15.53 4.38 -7.56
CA VAL A 346 -16.18 5.53 -8.21
C VAL A 346 -15.15 6.61 -8.51
N LEU A 347 -14.33 6.96 -7.51
CA LEU A 347 -13.35 8.03 -7.62
C LEU A 347 -12.23 7.70 -8.62
N ALA A 348 -11.81 6.43 -8.70
CA ALA A 348 -10.85 5.97 -9.70
C ALA A 348 -11.32 6.20 -11.14
N VAL A 349 -12.63 6.03 -11.39
CA VAL A 349 -13.21 6.28 -12.71
C VAL A 349 -13.33 7.79 -12.98
N LEU A 350 -13.77 8.58 -12.01
CA LEU A 350 -13.83 10.04 -12.11
C LEU A 350 -12.45 10.66 -12.38
N ARG A 351 -11.41 10.15 -11.72
CA ARG A 351 -10.02 10.61 -11.83
C ARG A 351 -9.22 9.91 -12.93
N ARG A 352 -9.82 8.94 -13.63
CA ARG A 352 -9.19 8.14 -14.68
C ARG A 352 -7.88 7.46 -14.24
N CYS A 353 -7.73 7.10 -12.97
CA CYS A 353 -6.55 6.43 -12.44
C CYS A 353 -6.85 4.99 -11.99
N PRO A 354 -5.83 4.17 -11.65
CA PRO A 354 -6.02 2.86 -11.05
C PRO A 354 -6.80 2.93 -9.73
N ALA A 355 -7.74 2.00 -9.50
CA ALA A 355 -8.48 1.92 -8.25
C ALA A 355 -7.60 1.66 -7.02
N THR A 356 -6.41 1.10 -7.22
CA THR A 356 -5.41 0.85 -6.17
C THR A 356 -4.96 2.13 -5.45
N VAL A 357 -4.98 3.28 -6.13
CA VAL A 357 -4.61 4.58 -5.55
C VAL A 357 -5.49 4.91 -4.34
N PHE A 358 -6.81 4.82 -4.52
CA PHE A 358 -7.79 5.14 -3.49
C PHE A 358 -8.08 3.96 -2.56
N LEU A 359 -8.04 2.73 -3.09
CA LEU A 359 -8.28 1.53 -2.29
C LEU A 359 -7.24 1.36 -1.19
N MET A 360 -5.95 1.47 -1.52
CA MET A 360 -4.87 1.29 -0.55
C MET A 360 -4.89 2.38 0.51
N THR A 361 -5.20 3.62 0.15
CA THR A 361 -5.17 4.78 1.06
C THR A 361 -6.41 4.87 1.95
N SER A 362 -7.59 4.59 1.41
CA SER A 362 -8.86 4.67 2.16
C SER A 362 -9.02 3.59 3.22
N LEU A 363 -8.36 2.44 3.06
CA LEU A 363 -8.42 1.32 4.01
C LEU A 363 -7.38 1.40 5.12
N ILE A 364 -6.37 2.28 5.02
CA ILE A 364 -5.27 2.40 6.01
C ILE A 364 -5.77 2.55 7.44
N PRO A 365 -6.78 3.41 7.73
CA PRO A 365 -7.29 3.55 9.09
C PRO A 365 -7.84 2.24 9.68
N LEU A 366 -8.31 1.30 8.85
CA LEU A 366 -8.90 0.03 9.28
C LEU A 366 -7.88 -1.11 9.36
N LEU A 367 -6.65 -0.92 8.88
CA LEU A 367 -5.71 -2.02 8.73
C LEU A 367 -5.31 -2.59 10.09
N PRO A 368 -5.40 -3.91 10.29
CA PRO A 368 -5.24 -4.51 11.61
C PRO A 368 -3.80 -4.84 11.96
N GLY A 369 -2.86 -4.15 11.34
CA GLY A 369 -1.45 -4.42 11.55
C GLY A 369 -1.03 -4.23 13.00
N ILE A 370 -1.57 -3.21 13.69
CA ILE A 370 -1.27 -2.96 15.12
C ILE A 370 -1.70 -4.18 15.94
N SER A 371 -2.89 -4.72 15.66
CA SER A 371 -3.41 -5.92 16.32
C SER A 371 -2.52 -7.14 16.07
N LEU A 372 -2.01 -7.30 14.85
CA LEU A 372 -1.07 -8.37 14.51
C LEU A 372 0.24 -8.25 15.32
N TYR A 373 0.82 -7.06 15.33
CA TYR A 373 2.03 -6.76 16.10
C TYR A 373 1.82 -7.02 17.59
N ARG A 374 0.75 -6.48 18.18
CA ARG A 374 0.43 -6.65 19.60
C ARG A 374 0.22 -8.12 19.97
N SER A 375 -0.45 -8.89 19.11
CA SER A 375 -0.64 -10.33 19.34
C SER A 375 0.70 -11.06 19.48
N ILE A 376 1.65 -10.80 18.58
CA ILE A 376 2.98 -11.42 18.62
C ILE A 376 3.80 -10.88 19.80
N TYR A 377 3.76 -9.57 20.06
CA TYR A 377 4.46 -8.97 21.20
C TYR A 377 4.00 -9.58 22.54
N TYR A 378 2.69 -9.67 22.80
CA TYR A 378 2.18 -10.25 24.04
C TYR A 378 2.42 -11.76 24.14
N LEU A 379 2.52 -12.46 23.00
CA LEU A 379 2.94 -13.86 22.97
C LEU A 379 4.40 -13.99 23.48
N LEU A 380 5.30 -13.13 23.02
CA LEU A 380 6.70 -13.12 23.44
C LEU A 380 6.87 -12.71 24.91
N MET A 381 6.04 -11.80 25.41
CA MET A 381 6.02 -11.38 26.82
C MET A 381 5.33 -12.38 27.76
N GLY A 382 4.89 -13.54 27.25
CA GLY A 382 4.29 -14.61 28.06
C GLY A 382 2.80 -14.42 28.41
N SER A 383 2.11 -13.44 27.80
CA SER A 383 0.68 -13.18 28.03
C SER A 383 -0.20 -13.76 26.93
N ALA A 384 -0.48 -15.06 27.01
CA ALA A 384 -1.25 -15.79 26.01
C ALA A 384 -2.70 -15.26 25.84
N GLN A 385 -3.37 -14.88 26.94
CA GLN A 385 -4.76 -14.39 26.88
C GLN A 385 -4.87 -13.07 26.11
N ILE A 386 -3.98 -12.12 26.38
CA ILE A 386 -3.94 -10.82 25.69
C ILE A 386 -3.53 -11.01 24.22
N SER A 387 -2.56 -11.90 23.97
CA SER A 387 -2.15 -12.27 22.62
C SER A 387 -3.31 -12.82 21.79
N MET A 388 -4.10 -13.75 22.33
CA MET A 388 -5.27 -14.33 21.67
C MET A 388 -6.34 -13.28 21.38
N HIS A 389 -6.58 -12.35 22.31
CA HIS A 389 -7.52 -11.24 22.09
C HIS A 389 -7.13 -10.41 20.86
N PHE A 390 -5.88 -9.94 20.77
CA PHE A 390 -5.40 -9.18 19.61
C PHE A 390 -5.29 -10.02 18.34
N GLY A 391 -5.01 -11.32 18.45
CA GLY A 391 -4.99 -12.24 17.32
C GLY A 391 -6.38 -12.40 16.70
N LYS A 392 -7.41 -12.63 17.53
CA LYS A 392 -8.81 -12.69 17.10
C LYS A 392 -9.23 -11.39 16.43
N LEU A 393 -8.92 -10.26 17.08
CA LEU A 393 -9.15 -8.91 16.57
C LEU A 393 -8.58 -8.74 15.15
N CYS A 394 -7.30 -9.07 15.01
CA CYS A 394 -6.57 -8.94 13.77
C CYS A 394 -7.15 -9.79 12.64
N PHE A 395 -7.47 -11.05 12.93
CA PHE A 395 -8.01 -11.96 11.93
C PHE A 395 -9.41 -11.52 11.47
N LEU A 396 -10.29 -11.17 12.42
CA LEU A 396 -11.66 -10.75 12.14
C LEU A 396 -11.70 -9.51 11.24
N THR A 397 -10.91 -8.50 11.59
CA THR A 397 -10.80 -7.24 10.83
C THR A 397 -10.24 -7.48 9.43
N ALA A 398 -9.14 -8.23 9.27
CA ALA A 398 -8.57 -8.53 7.96
C ALA A 398 -9.52 -9.32 7.06
N PHE A 399 -10.18 -10.34 7.61
CA PHE A 399 -11.15 -11.14 6.89
C PHE A 399 -12.36 -10.30 6.47
N THR A 400 -12.86 -9.44 7.35
CA THR A 400 -13.99 -8.54 7.05
C THR A 400 -13.65 -7.55 5.94
N ILE A 401 -12.43 -6.99 5.92
CA ILE A 401 -11.96 -6.13 4.83
C ILE A 401 -11.87 -6.94 3.52
N ALA A 402 -11.32 -8.15 3.55
CA ALA A 402 -11.23 -9.00 2.38
C ALA A 402 -12.61 -9.33 1.78
N VAL A 403 -13.59 -9.67 2.63
CA VAL A 403 -14.98 -9.89 2.22
C VAL A 403 -15.60 -8.62 1.63
N SER A 404 -15.37 -7.46 2.26
CA SER A 404 -15.84 -6.17 1.73
C SER A 404 -15.30 -5.90 0.32
N ILE A 405 -14.02 -6.18 0.08
CA ILE A 405 -13.41 -6.06 -1.24
C ILE A 405 -14.04 -7.05 -2.24
N ALA A 406 -14.18 -8.32 -1.85
CA ALA A 406 -14.74 -9.37 -2.69
C ALA A 406 -16.19 -9.06 -3.12
N ILE A 407 -17.05 -8.62 -2.20
CA ILE A 407 -18.44 -8.26 -2.52
C ILE A 407 -18.48 -7.09 -3.50
N VAL A 408 -17.70 -6.03 -3.23
CA VAL A 408 -17.69 -4.87 -4.14
C VAL A 408 -17.17 -5.29 -5.52
N GLN A 409 -16.20 -6.20 -5.63
CA GLN A 409 -15.73 -6.75 -6.91
C GLN A 409 -16.83 -7.45 -7.75
N GLN A 410 -17.82 -8.05 -7.12
CA GLN A 410 -18.96 -8.65 -7.82
C GLN A 410 -19.97 -7.62 -8.35
N ILE A 411 -19.95 -6.39 -7.85
CA ILE A 411 -20.85 -5.33 -8.32
C ILE A 411 -20.42 -4.90 -9.74
N PRO A 412 -21.32 -5.02 -10.75
CA PRO A 412 -21.03 -4.61 -12.12
C PRO A 412 -20.59 -3.14 -12.21
N ARG A 413 -19.56 -2.85 -13.02
CA ARG A 413 -19.00 -1.49 -13.14
C ARG A 413 -20.04 -0.46 -13.61
N ASN A 414 -20.95 -0.86 -14.49
CA ASN A 414 -22.04 -0.04 -15.04
C ASN A 414 -23.04 0.43 -13.98
N TRP A 415 -23.18 -0.27 -12.85
CA TRP A 415 -24.06 0.16 -11.75
C TRP A 415 -23.43 1.25 -10.90
N THR A 416 -22.10 1.23 -10.77
CA THR A 416 -21.37 2.19 -9.94
C THR A 416 -21.01 3.48 -10.65
N VAL A 417 -21.07 3.52 -11.98
CA VAL A 417 -20.70 4.71 -12.77
C VAL A 417 -21.72 4.94 -13.89
N PRO A 418 -22.35 6.13 -13.96
CA PRO A 418 -23.25 6.47 -15.06
C PRO A 418 -22.52 6.41 -16.40
N THR A 419 -23.06 5.63 -17.33
CA THR A 419 -22.54 5.40 -18.69
C THR A 419 -22.39 6.68 -19.54
N GLY A 420 -22.98 7.80 -19.11
CA GLY A 420 -22.94 9.10 -19.81
C GLY A 420 -21.58 9.80 -19.84
N ILE A 421 -20.63 9.48 -18.94
CA ILE A 421 -19.32 10.14 -18.89
C ILE A 421 -18.40 9.69 -20.06
N PHE A 422 -18.62 8.51 -20.61
CA PHE A 422 -17.79 7.95 -21.69
C PHE A 422 -18.24 8.33 -23.11
N ARG A 423 -19.47 8.84 -23.30
CA ARG A 423 -20.02 9.05 -24.64
C ARG A 423 -19.54 10.33 -25.33
N LYS A 424 -19.09 11.35 -24.58
CA LYS A 424 -18.68 12.66 -25.17
C LYS A 424 -17.37 12.65 -25.98
N SER A 425 -16.61 11.55 -26.02
CA SER A 425 -15.35 11.47 -26.78
C SER A 425 -15.48 10.82 -28.16
N LYS A 426 -16.61 10.18 -28.50
CA LYS A 426 -16.76 9.42 -29.75
C LYS A 426 -17.57 10.13 -30.85
N GLU A 427 -18.22 11.27 -30.57
CA GLU A 427 -19.10 11.94 -31.53
C GLU A 427 -18.47 13.17 -32.22
N GLY A 428 -17.16 13.37 -32.13
CA GLY A 428 -16.47 14.49 -32.79
C GLY A 428 -15.55 14.04 -33.93
N LYS A 429 -16.03 14.25 -35.18
CA LYS A 429 -15.32 14.17 -36.48
C LYS A 429 -15.42 12.84 -37.25
N LEU A 430 -16.50 12.70 -37.99
CA LEU A 430 -16.47 12.19 -39.37
C LEU A 430 -16.83 13.37 -40.27
N PRO A 431 -15.92 13.88 -41.13
CA PRO A 431 -16.33 14.72 -42.24
C PRO A 431 -16.93 13.83 -43.34
N SER A 432 -18.08 14.29 -43.83
CA SER A 432 -18.80 13.86 -45.04
C SER A 432 -17.94 13.86 -46.29
#